data_AF-A0A0K0G537-F1
#
_entry.id   AF-A0A0K0G537-F1
#
_cell.length_a   1.000
_cell.length_b   1.000
_cell.length_c   1.000
_cell.angle_alpha   90.00
_cell.angle_beta   90.00
_cell.angle_gamma   90.00
#
_symmetry.space_group_name_H-M   'P 1'
#
loop_
_entity.id
_entity.type
_entity.pdbx_description
1 polymer ?
#
loop_
_entity_poly.entity_id
_entity_poly.type
_entity_poly.pdbx_seq_one_letter_code
_entity_poly.pdbx_strand_id
1 'polypeptide(L)'
;MPYELSDITLDQEQCNKIETFIGICNVVAHQPREYALLYLNYNHWDLEEAIKLFLHIHDVGIGTRKNFLYNDEDGYFYPALPEMTVLKETTIGLGEGVSPGSRITKTFEVGNTGIIPWPLNCTLRYVEGDNYAENAIIEIKSLKPGESDTIHITIVAPNLPGTVLISRWRMFDSSTGMPFGDSIWCIVGVETDGIMDLTQMIADLELKRKENI
;
A
#
# COMPACT_ATOMS: atom_id res chain seq x y z
N MET A 1 8.13 -9.95 13.00
CA MET A 1 8.18 -8.96 11.88
C MET A 1 6.77 -8.47 11.57
N PRO A 2 6.51 -7.15 11.44
CA PRO A 2 5.15 -6.62 11.32
C PRO A 2 4.60 -6.57 9.88
N TYR A 3 5.41 -6.83 8.85
CA TYR A 3 4.98 -6.67 7.45
C TYR A 3 4.59 -8.00 6.80
N GLU A 4 3.34 -8.12 6.35
CA GLU A 4 2.93 -9.21 5.46
C GLU A 4 3.42 -8.94 4.03
N LEU A 5 4.56 -9.55 3.70
CA LEU A 5 5.24 -9.47 2.40
C LEU A 5 4.96 -10.70 1.51
N SER A 6 3.92 -11.47 1.84
CA SER A 6 3.47 -12.68 1.15
C SER A 6 2.99 -12.42 -0.29
N ASP A 7 2.51 -11.21 -0.57
CA ASP A 7 2.01 -10.80 -1.90
C ASP A 7 3.13 -10.58 -2.94
N ILE A 8 4.42 -10.67 -2.56
CA ILE A 8 5.53 -10.39 -3.46
C ILE A 8 5.75 -11.56 -4.42
N THR A 9 5.65 -11.28 -5.71
CA THR A 9 6.08 -12.21 -6.75
C THR A 9 7.56 -11.99 -7.03
N LEU A 10 8.37 -13.02 -6.80
CA LEU A 10 9.81 -13.01 -7.03
C LEU A 10 10.16 -13.90 -8.22
N ASP A 11 11.12 -13.46 -9.03
CA ASP A 11 11.70 -14.32 -10.06
C ASP A 11 12.70 -15.34 -9.47
N GLN A 12 13.16 -16.26 -10.31
CA GLN A 12 14.10 -17.31 -9.89
C GLN A 12 15.46 -16.74 -9.47
N GLU A 13 15.93 -15.67 -10.10
CA GLU A 13 17.21 -15.03 -9.76
C GLU A 13 17.12 -14.39 -8.37
N GLN A 14 16.04 -13.67 -8.10
CA GLN A 14 15.73 -13.07 -6.82
C GLN A 14 15.64 -14.12 -5.71
N CYS A 15 14.95 -15.24 -5.97
CA CYS A 15 14.89 -16.36 -5.03
C CYS A 15 16.29 -16.94 -4.75
N ASN A 16 17.13 -17.12 -5.77
CA ASN A 16 18.49 -17.62 -5.59
C ASN A 16 19.36 -16.65 -4.77
N LYS A 17 19.22 -15.33 -4.98
CA LYS A 17 19.93 -14.31 -4.20
C LYS A 17 19.54 -14.33 -2.72
N ILE A 18 18.25 -14.50 -2.43
CA ILE A 18 17.73 -14.65 -1.07
C ILE A 18 18.38 -15.86 -0.39
N GLU A 19 18.34 -17.04 -1.01
CA GLU A 19 18.92 -18.25 -0.42
C GLU A 19 20.44 -18.11 -0.20
N THR A 20 21.13 -17.48 -1.16
CA THR A 20 22.57 -17.21 -1.05
C THR A 20 22.87 -16.26 0.10
N PHE A 21 22.09 -15.18 0.23
CA PHE A 21 22.21 -14.24 1.34
C PHE A 21 22.00 -14.94 2.68
N ILE A 22 20.92 -15.72 2.83
CA ILE A 22 20.61 -16.43 4.08
C ILE A 22 21.76 -17.37 4.46
N GLY A 23 22.29 -18.12 3.50
CA GLY A 23 23.39 -19.05 3.71
C GLY A 23 24.69 -18.36 4.14
N ILE A 24 25.06 -17.24 3.50
CA ILE A 24 26.31 -16.52 3.81
C ILE A 24 26.19 -15.77 5.15
N CYS A 25 25.07 -15.08 5.36
CA CYS A 25 24.83 -14.29 6.56
C CYS A 25 24.45 -15.15 7.78
N ASN A 26 24.20 -16.45 7.58
CA ASN A 26 23.78 -17.40 8.61
C ASN A 26 22.59 -16.87 9.44
N VAL A 27 21.56 -16.35 8.74
CA VAL A 27 20.40 -15.72 9.36
C VAL A 27 19.55 -16.79 10.06
N VAL A 28 19.50 -16.77 11.39
CA VAL A 28 18.75 -17.71 12.24
C VAL A 28 17.44 -17.13 12.80
N ALA A 29 16.97 -16.01 12.23
CA ALA A 29 15.73 -15.37 12.66
C ALA A 29 14.49 -16.26 12.44
N HIS A 30 13.36 -15.94 13.09
CA HIS A 30 12.11 -16.68 12.86
C HIS A 30 11.65 -16.63 11.40
N GLN A 31 11.98 -15.54 10.70
CA GLN A 31 11.60 -15.26 9.31
C GLN A 31 12.82 -14.84 8.46
N PRO A 32 13.79 -15.75 8.17
CA PRO A 32 15.06 -15.39 7.52
C PRO A 32 14.88 -14.84 6.11
N ARG A 33 13.86 -15.33 5.41
CA ARG A 33 13.56 -14.96 4.03
C ARG A 33 13.16 -13.50 3.92
N GLU A 34 12.37 -13.02 4.86
CA GLU A 34 11.86 -11.66 4.95
C GLU A 34 13.01 -10.69 5.22
N TYR A 35 13.93 -11.01 6.14
CA TYR A 35 15.12 -10.18 6.35
C TYR A 35 15.99 -10.11 5.08
N ALA A 36 16.30 -11.25 4.48
CA ALA A 36 17.10 -11.29 3.25
C ALA A 36 16.47 -10.45 2.14
N LEU A 37 15.15 -10.59 1.95
CA LEU A 37 14.36 -9.79 1.01
C LEU A 37 14.48 -8.29 1.31
N LEU A 38 14.33 -7.85 2.56
CA LEU A 38 14.45 -6.43 2.91
C LEU A 38 15.84 -5.87 2.63
N TYR A 39 16.90 -6.58 3.03
CA TYR A 39 18.27 -6.14 2.78
C TYR A 39 18.59 -6.10 1.29
N LEU A 40 18.19 -7.12 0.53
CA LEU A 40 18.37 -7.15 -0.91
C LEU A 40 17.59 -6.02 -1.58
N ASN A 41 16.32 -5.82 -1.21
CA ASN A 41 15.50 -4.76 -1.77
C ASN A 41 16.08 -3.36 -1.49
N TYR A 42 16.51 -3.11 -0.26
CA TYR A 42 17.12 -1.85 0.15
C TYR A 42 18.38 -1.52 -0.66
N ASN A 43 19.12 -2.55 -1.10
CA ASN A 43 20.32 -2.42 -1.92
C ASN A 43 20.05 -2.68 -3.41
N HIS A 44 18.80 -2.49 -3.88
CA HIS A 44 18.42 -2.66 -5.28
C HIS A 44 18.81 -4.02 -5.89
N TRP A 45 18.69 -5.08 -5.09
CA TRP A 45 19.06 -6.46 -5.42
C TRP A 45 20.55 -6.69 -5.72
N ASP A 46 21.43 -5.78 -5.27
CA ASP A 46 22.87 -6.02 -5.18
C ASP A 46 23.18 -6.90 -3.96
N LEU A 47 23.54 -8.16 -4.24
CA LEU A 47 23.80 -9.16 -3.22
C LEU A 47 25.04 -8.83 -2.39
N GLU A 48 26.08 -8.28 -3.00
CA GLU A 48 27.34 -8.02 -2.31
C GLU A 48 27.18 -6.85 -1.33
N GLU A 49 26.54 -5.77 -1.77
CA GLU A 49 26.25 -4.62 -0.92
C GLU A 49 25.26 -4.97 0.20
N ALA A 50 24.26 -5.82 -0.08
CA ALA A 50 23.34 -6.32 0.95
C ALA A 50 24.09 -7.11 2.04
N ILE A 51 24.98 -8.04 1.67
CA ILE A 51 25.75 -8.84 2.63
C ILE A 51 26.68 -7.94 3.44
N LYS A 52 27.41 -7.02 2.79
CA LYS A 52 28.27 -6.05 3.48
C LYS A 52 27.49 -5.24 4.51
N LEU A 53 26.31 -4.76 4.14
CA LEU A 53 25.46 -3.97 5.01
C LEU A 53 24.97 -4.78 6.22
N PHE A 54 24.53 -6.02 6.00
CA PHE A 54 24.11 -6.91 7.08
C PHE A 54 25.25 -7.19 8.06
N LEU A 55 26.41 -7.64 7.57
CA LEU A 55 27.55 -7.96 8.42
C LEU A 55 28.03 -6.75 9.20
N HIS A 56 28.07 -5.57 8.56
CA HIS A 56 28.43 -4.33 9.22
C HIS A 56 27.46 -3.99 10.36
N ILE A 57 26.15 -4.12 10.12
CA ILE A 57 25.14 -3.83 11.16
C ILE A 57 25.24 -4.83 12.32
N HIS A 58 25.56 -6.10 12.05
CA HIS A 58 25.75 -7.09 13.10
C HIS A 58 27.04 -6.90 13.91
N ASP A 59 28.10 -6.37 13.30
CA ASP A 59 29.40 -6.15 13.96
C ASP A 59 29.43 -4.84 14.78
N VAL A 60 29.01 -3.73 14.16
CA VAL A 60 29.13 -2.38 14.75
C VAL A 60 27.80 -1.72 15.10
N GLY A 61 26.67 -2.40 14.87
CA GLY A 61 25.32 -1.83 15.02
C GLY A 61 24.92 -0.89 13.88
N ILE A 62 23.78 -0.22 14.04
CA ILE A 62 23.23 0.68 12.99
C ILE A 62 23.98 2.02 12.88
N GLY A 63 24.78 2.39 13.89
CA GLY A 63 25.48 3.67 13.96
C GLY A 63 24.51 4.85 13.86
N THR A 64 24.72 5.74 12.88
CA THR A 64 23.86 6.91 12.64
C THR A 64 22.73 6.65 11.63
N ARG A 65 22.56 5.40 11.15
CA ARG A 65 21.54 5.07 10.14
C ARG A 65 20.16 5.10 10.80
N LYS A 66 19.30 6.03 10.35
CA LYS A 66 17.93 6.19 10.87
C LYS A 66 16.89 5.31 10.18
N ASN A 67 17.23 4.74 9.02
CA ASN A 67 16.30 3.94 8.21
C ASN A 67 16.33 2.46 8.58
N PHE A 68 16.68 2.13 9.82
CA PHE A 68 16.75 0.76 10.31
C PHE A 68 15.93 0.65 11.59
N LEU A 69 15.24 -0.48 11.72
CA LEU A 69 14.43 -0.83 12.87
C LEU A 69 15.02 -2.07 13.53
N TYR A 70 14.83 -2.18 14.83
CA TYR A 70 15.23 -3.34 15.62
C TYR A 70 14.00 -4.22 15.89
N ASN A 71 14.13 -5.53 15.69
CA ASN A 71 13.11 -6.50 16.10
C ASN A 71 13.50 -7.09 17.46
N ASP A 72 12.75 -6.75 18.51
CA ASP A 72 12.99 -7.27 19.87
C ASP A 72 12.78 -8.79 19.99
N GLU A 73 11.98 -9.40 19.12
CA GLU A 73 11.67 -10.84 19.17
C GLU A 73 12.85 -11.71 18.73
N ASP A 74 13.47 -11.34 17.60
CA ASP A 74 14.55 -12.12 16.98
C ASP A 74 15.94 -11.52 17.24
N GLY A 75 16.03 -10.26 17.69
CA GLY A 75 17.28 -9.54 17.92
C GLY A 75 17.98 -9.00 16.67
N TYR A 76 17.27 -8.91 15.53
CA TYR A 76 17.82 -8.46 14.25
C TYR A 76 17.43 -7.02 13.93
N PHE A 77 18.34 -6.33 13.24
CA PHE A 77 18.03 -5.05 12.60
C PHE A 77 17.60 -5.29 11.15
N TYR A 78 16.66 -4.48 10.65
CA TYR A 78 16.19 -4.55 9.28
C TYR A 78 15.96 -3.15 8.70
N PRO A 79 16.13 -2.96 7.38
CA PRO A 79 15.75 -1.71 6.74
C PRO A 79 14.28 -1.39 6.96
N ALA A 80 13.98 -0.16 7.37
CA ALA A 80 12.62 0.34 7.48
C ALA A 80 11.94 0.32 6.10
N LEU A 81 10.69 -0.12 6.06
CA LEU A 81 9.87 0.00 4.87
C LEU A 81 9.09 1.32 4.89
N PRO A 82 8.71 1.85 3.70
CA PRO A 82 7.73 2.91 3.66
C PRO A 82 6.40 2.40 4.24
N GLU A 83 5.72 3.24 5.01
CA GLU A 83 4.44 2.86 5.63
C GLU A 83 3.34 3.78 5.14
N MET A 84 2.19 3.21 4.85
CA MET A 84 0.99 3.93 4.48
C MET A 84 -0.16 3.42 5.32
N THR A 85 -0.92 4.35 5.89
CA THR A 85 -2.15 4.05 6.62
C THR A 85 -3.26 4.95 6.11
N VAL A 86 -4.48 4.42 6.04
CA VAL A 86 -5.69 5.20 5.78
C VAL A 86 -6.05 5.97 7.05
N LEU A 87 -5.97 7.30 6.98
CA LEU A 87 -6.35 8.20 8.07
C LEU A 87 -7.87 8.41 8.11
N LYS A 88 -8.49 8.50 6.93
CA LYS A 88 -9.92 8.73 6.78
C LYS A 88 -10.44 8.20 5.45
N GLU A 89 -11.59 7.54 5.48
CA GLU A 89 -12.37 7.26 4.28
C GLU A 89 -13.54 8.24 4.17
N THR A 90 -13.69 8.87 3.01
CA THR A 90 -14.85 9.69 2.67
C THR A 90 -15.43 9.17 1.37
N THR A 91 -16.63 8.63 1.42
CA THR A 91 -17.44 8.38 0.22
C THR A 91 -18.79 9.00 0.48
N ILE A 92 -19.30 9.73 -0.50
CA ILE A 92 -20.67 10.24 -0.43
C ILE A 92 -21.58 9.02 -0.47
N GLY A 93 -22.50 8.88 0.49
CA GLY A 93 -23.33 7.67 0.65
C GLY A 93 -22.61 6.44 1.22
N LEU A 94 -21.61 6.62 2.10
CA LEU A 94 -20.97 5.53 2.86
C LEU A 94 -22.02 4.57 3.47
N GLY A 95 -22.14 3.36 2.88
CA GLY A 95 -23.06 2.31 3.33
C GLY A 95 -24.40 2.24 2.58
N GLU A 96 -24.65 3.16 1.64
CA GLU A 96 -25.81 3.12 0.75
C GLU A 96 -25.47 2.38 -0.54
N GLY A 97 -26.43 1.59 -1.05
CA GLY A 97 -26.32 0.97 -2.36
C GLY A 97 -26.21 2.01 -3.47
N VAL A 98 -25.53 1.64 -4.55
CA VAL A 98 -25.36 2.48 -5.74
C VAL A 98 -26.14 1.87 -6.90
N SER A 99 -26.69 2.71 -7.77
CA SER A 99 -27.44 2.19 -8.92
C SER A 99 -26.51 1.41 -9.88
N PRO A 100 -27.02 0.38 -10.57
CA PRO A 100 -26.25 -0.33 -11.59
C PRO A 100 -25.75 0.64 -12.67
N GLY A 101 -24.49 0.52 -13.07
CA GLY A 101 -23.87 1.40 -14.07
C GLY A 101 -23.40 2.76 -13.53
N SER A 102 -23.68 3.09 -12.27
CA SER A 102 -23.23 4.35 -11.67
C SER A 102 -21.70 4.41 -11.53
N ARG A 103 -21.16 5.62 -11.63
CA ARG A 103 -19.74 5.91 -11.43
C ARG A 103 -19.54 6.45 -10.02
N ILE A 104 -18.70 5.77 -9.24
CA ILE A 104 -18.45 6.05 -7.83
C ILE A 104 -17.00 6.45 -7.64
N THR A 105 -16.74 7.51 -6.89
CA THR A 105 -15.38 7.88 -6.47
C THR A 105 -15.23 7.68 -4.97
N LYS A 106 -14.47 6.66 -4.55
CA LYS A 106 -14.07 6.51 -3.15
C LYS A 106 -12.87 7.41 -2.88
N THR A 107 -12.94 8.20 -1.83
CA THR A 107 -11.89 9.15 -1.47
C THR A 107 -11.27 8.73 -0.14
N PHE A 108 -9.95 8.61 -0.11
CA PHE A 108 -9.20 8.24 1.09
C PHE A 108 -8.19 9.33 1.41
N GLU A 109 -8.15 9.76 2.66
CA GLU A 109 -7.00 10.48 3.20
C GLU A 109 -6.02 9.43 3.70
N VAL A 110 -4.83 9.39 3.10
CA VAL A 110 -3.74 8.48 3.44
C VAL A 110 -2.57 9.27 4.03
N GLY A 111 -1.84 8.65 4.95
CA GLY A 111 -0.71 9.27 5.62
C GLY A 111 0.52 8.38 5.61
N ASN A 112 1.70 9.02 5.54
CA ASN A 112 2.95 8.34 5.83
C ASN A 112 3.18 8.33 7.35
N THR A 113 2.79 7.22 7.98
CA THR A 113 2.92 6.95 9.41
C THR A 113 4.29 6.39 9.80
N GLY A 114 5.13 6.08 8.81
CA GLY A 114 6.45 5.52 9.00
C GLY A 114 7.53 6.57 9.28
N ILE A 115 8.77 6.09 9.36
CA ILE A 115 9.95 6.92 9.68
C ILE A 115 10.80 7.31 8.47
N ILE A 116 10.45 6.82 7.28
CA ILE A 116 11.14 7.13 6.02
C ILE A 116 10.15 7.70 4.99
N PRO A 117 10.61 8.56 4.06
CA PRO A 117 9.75 9.06 2.99
C PRO A 117 9.30 7.92 2.05
N TRP A 118 8.14 8.10 1.42
CA TRP A 118 7.70 7.21 0.35
C TRP A 118 8.63 7.31 -0.86
N PRO A 119 8.75 6.25 -1.68
CA PRO A 119 9.48 6.30 -2.94
C PRO A 119 8.96 7.42 -3.85
N LEU A 120 9.85 8.10 -4.60
CA LEU A 120 9.50 9.25 -5.45
C LEU A 120 8.39 8.95 -6.47
N ASN A 121 8.35 7.72 -6.98
CA ASN A 121 7.37 7.28 -7.97
C ASN A 121 6.52 6.12 -7.42
N CYS A 122 5.95 6.28 -6.23
CA CYS A 122 5.04 5.26 -5.70
C CYS A 122 3.69 5.28 -6.42
N THR A 123 3.06 4.11 -6.50
CA THR A 123 1.75 3.94 -7.14
C THR A 123 0.81 3.15 -6.24
N LEU A 124 -0.47 3.47 -6.26
CA LEU A 124 -1.51 2.61 -5.70
C LEU A 124 -2.00 1.67 -6.80
N ARG A 125 -2.06 0.38 -6.52
CA ARG A 125 -2.45 -0.65 -7.51
C ARG A 125 -3.54 -1.54 -6.98
N TYR A 126 -4.45 -1.93 -7.87
CA TYR A 126 -5.36 -3.04 -7.63
C TYR A 126 -4.56 -4.34 -7.47
N VAL A 127 -4.91 -5.14 -6.47
CA VAL A 127 -4.25 -6.41 -6.16
C VAL A 127 -5.19 -7.59 -6.33
N GLU A 128 -6.39 -7.53 -5.75
CA GLU A 128 -7.33 -8.66 -5.76
C GLU A 128 -8.81 -8.24 -5.64
N GLY A 129 -9.71 -9.18 -5.98
CA GLY A 129 -11.16 -9.00 -5.89
C GLY A 129 -11.82 -8.63 -7.22
N ASP A 130 -12.77 -7.71 -7.17
CA ASP A 130 -13.51 -7.20 -8.32
C ASP A 130 -12.79 -5.99 -8.92
N ASN A 131 -12.36 -6.11 -10.17
CA ASN A 131 -11.70 -5.02 -10.89
C ASN A 131 -12.70 -4.26 -11.78
N TYR A 132 -13.50 -3.41 -11.15
CA TYR A 132 -14.38 -2.44 -11.82
C TYR A 132 -13.83 -1.02 -11.77
N ALA A 133 -12.55 -0.85 -11.42
CA ALA A 133 -11.93 0.45 -11.38
C ALA A 133 -11.55 0.93 -12.78
N GLU A 134 -11.65 2.23 -13.00
CA GLU A 134 -11.28 2.83 -14.29
C GLU A 134 -9.79 2.77 -14.56
N ASN A 135 -9.00 2.94 -13.49
CA ASN A 135 -7.55 2.87 -13.53
C ASN A 135 -7.10 1.89 -12.45
N ALA A 136 -6.52 0.76 -12.87
CA ALA A 136 -5.96 -0.23 -11.95
C ALA A 136 -4.64 0.22 -11.30
N ILE A 137 -4.03 1.31 -11.79
CA ILE A 137 -2.79 1.90 -11.31
C ILE A 137 -2.98 3.41 -11.21
N ILE A 138 -2.69 3.99 -10.05
CA ILE A 138 -2.81 5.42 -9.77
C ILE A 138 -1.45 5.93 -9.26
N GLU A 139 -0.92 6.99 -9.88
CA GLU A 139 0.31 7.63 -9.42
C GLU A 139 0.05 8.43 -8.14
N ILE A 140 0.93 8.27 -7.15
CA ILE A 140 0.80 8.90 -5.84
C ILE A 140 2.04 9.72 -5.55
N LYS A 141 1.85 10.93 -5.00
CA LYS A 141 2.98 11.78 -4.61
C LYS A 141 3.77 11.13 -3.47
N SER A 142 5.08 11.27 -3.51
CA SER A 142 5.94 10.86 -2.39
C SER A 142 5.69 11.75 -1.17
N LEU A 143 5.27 11.11 -0.07
CA LEU A 143 5.04 11.76 1.22
C LEU A 143 6.23 11.55 2.17
N LYS A 144 6.61 12.61 2.88
CA LYS A 144 7.56 12.52 4.00
C LYS A 144 6.86 11.99 5.26
N PRO A 145 7.62 11.47 6.25
CA PRO A 145 7.07 11.09 7.55
C PRO A 145 6.16 12.17 8.14
N GLY A 146 4.93 11.80 8.49
CA GLY A 146 3.92 12.69 9.06
C GLY A 146 3.12 13.53 8.06
N GLU A 147 3.40 13.44 6.75
CA GLU A 147 2.57 14.08 5.72
C GLU A 147 1.37 13.20 5.34
N SER A 148 0.30 13.85 4.86
CA SER A 148 -0.90 13.17 4.32
C SER A 148 -1.25 13.66 2.92
N ASP A 149 -2.03 12.84 2.21
CA ASP A 149 -2.63 13.18 0.93
C ASP A 149 -4.03 12.61 0.77
N THR A 150 -4.80 13.22 -0.13
CA THR A 150 -6.09 12.69 -0.55
C THR A 150 -5.94 11.95 -1.88
N ILE A 151 -6.42 10.72 -1.92
CA ILE A 151 -6.39 9.84 -3.08
C ILE A 151 -7.81 9.44 -3.48
N HIS A 152 -8.01 9.19 -4.78
CA HIS A 152 -9.33 8.88 -5.34
C HIS A 152 -9.28 7.58 -6.14
N ILE A 153 -10.19 6.66 -5.84
CA ILE A 153 -10.38 5.43 -6.61
C ILE A 153 -11.76 5.49 -7.25
N THR A 154 -11.80 5.50 -8.59
CA THR A 154 -13.06 5.55 -9.34
C THR A 154 -13.45 4.15 -9.79
N ILE A 155 -14.67 3.74 -9.44
CA ILE A 155 -15.27 2.42 -9.71
C ILE A 155 -16.54 2.62 -10.52
N VAL A 156 -16.74 1.81 -11.55
CA VAL A 156 -17.97 1.78 -12.34
C VAL A 156 -18.77 0.53 -11.94
N ALA A 157 -19.91 0.72 -11.28
CA ALA A 157 -20.74 -0.39 -10.84
C ALA A 157 -21.22 -1.22 -12.04
N PRO A 158 -21.17 -2.56 -11.99
CA PRO A 158 -21.73 -3.39 -13.03
C PRO A 158 -23.25 -3.18 -13.15
N ASN A 159 -23.79 -3.50 -14.32
CA ASN A 159 -25.24 -3.51 -14.56
C ASN A 159 -25.91 -4.75 -13.96
N LEU A 160 -25.57 -5.08 -12.70
CA LEU A 160 -26.07 -6.25 -11.98
C LEU A 160 -26.46 -5.87 -10.53
N PRO A 161 -27.73 -5.52 -10.28
CA PRO A 161 -28.21 -5.19 -8.94
C PRO A 161 -28.15 -6.42 -8.00
N GLY A 162 -28.03 -6.17 -6.70
CA GLY A 162 -27.87 -7.19 -5.66
C GLY A 162 -26.44 -7.72 -5.49
N THR A 163 -25.45 -7.05 -6.10
CA THR A 163 -24.04 -7.46 -6.03
C THR A 163 -23.27 -6.58 -5.05
N VAL A 164 -22.30 -7.15 -4.34
CA VAL A 164 -21.32 -6.39 -3.55
C VAL A 164 -19.96 -6.54 -4.22
N LEU A 165 -19.39 -5.41 -4.63
CA LEU A 165 -18.04 -5.34 -5.15
C LEU A 165 -17.06 -5.24 -3.99
N ILE A 166 -16.00 -6.05 -4.04
CA ILE A 166 -14.90 -6.00 -3.07
C ILE A 166 -13.59 -5.92 -3.84
N SER A 167 -12.84 -4.85 -3.65
CA SER A 167 -11.59 -4.59 -4.37
C SER A 167 -10.47 -4.20 -3.41
N ARG A 168 -9.36 -4.94 -3.40
CA ARG A 168 -8.19 -4.66 -2.57
C ARG A 168 -7.12 -3.92 -3.37
N TRP A 169 -6.56 -2.89 -2.74
CA TRP A 169 -5.53 -2.03 -3.30
C TRP A 169 -4.33 -1.95 -2.36
N ARG A 170 -3.14 -1.79 -2.93
CA ARG A 170 -1.90 -1.67 -2.15
C ARG A 170 -0.95 -0.67 -2.78
N MET A 171 -0.15 0.00 -1.96
CA MET A 171 0.91 0.89 -2.44
C MET A 171 2.10 0.06 -2.92
N PHE A 172 2.75 0.53 -3.98
CA PHE A 172 3.93 -0.08 -4.58
C PHE A 172 5.00 0.96 -4.85
N ASP A 173 6.25 0.61 -4.54
CA ASP A 173 7.42 1.29 -5.07
C ASP A 173 7.60 0.91 -6.54
N SER A 174 7.46 1.85 -7.47
CA SER A 174 7.61 1.53 -8.90
C SER A 174 9.04 1.21 -9.31
N SER A 175 10.05 1.58 -8.51
CA SER A 175 11.45 1.28 -8.82
C SER A 175 11.83 -0.16 -8.49
N THR A 176 11.31 -0.69 -7.38
CA THR A 176 11.62 -2.04 -6.90
C THR A 176 10.49 -3.05 -7.16
N GLY A 177 9.28 -2.57 -7.43
CA GLY A 177 8.08 -3.41 -7.57
C GLY A 177 7.53 -3.90 -6.23
N MET A 178 8.04 -3.39 -5.11
CA MET A 178 7.70 -3.89 -3.78
C MET A 178 6.44 -3.24 -3.22
N PRO A 179 5.48 -4.02 -2.68
CA PRO A 179 4.35 -3.48 -1.98
C PRO A 179 4.77 -2.91 -0.63
N PHE A 180 4.07 -1.90 -0.15
CA PHE A 180 4.30 -1.33 1.17
C PHE A 180 3.01 -0.77 1.79
N GLY A 181 3.04 -0.55 3.10
CA GLY A 181 1.90 -0.07 3.89
C GLY A 181 0.70 -1.02 3.92
N ASP A 182 -0.38 -0.50 4.51
CA ASP A 182 -1.65 -1.19 4.68
C ASP A 182 -2.38 -1.38 3.35
N SER A 183 -3.28 -2.37 3.30
CA SER A 183 -4.19 -2.52 2.15
C SER A 183 -5.39 -1.58 2.28
N ILE A 184 -5.82 -1.00 1.16
CA ILE A 184 -7.05 -0.22 1.05
C ILE A 184 -8.13 -1.12 0.46
N TRP A 185 -9.29 -1.17 1.11
CA TRP A 185 -10.44 -1.96 0.66
C TRP A 185 -11.53 -1.04 0.13
N CYS A 186 -11.91 -1.26 -1.13
CA CYS A 186 -13.09 -0.65 -1.71
C CYS A 186 -14.23 -1.65 -1.71
N ILE A 187 -15.22 -1.42 -0.84
CA ILE A 187 -16.46 -2.20 -0.79
C ILE A 187 -17.60 -1.30 -1.26
N VAL A 188 -18.37 -1.79 -2.23
CA VAL A 188 -19.51 -1.06 -2.85
C VAL A 188 -20.68 -2.01 -3.07
N GLY A 189 -21.84 -1.73 -2.49
CA GLY A 189 -23.08 -2.46 -2.77
C GLY A 189 -23.80 -1.87 -3.98
N VAL A 190 -24.26 -2.71 -4.90
CA VAL A 190 -25.03 -2.30 -6.09
C VAL A 190 -26.48 -2.69 -5.88
N GLU A 191 -27.39 -1.71 -5.86
CA GLU A 191 -28.80 -1.90 -5.56
C GLU A 191 -29.68 -1.17 -6.59
N THR A 192 -30.83 -1.76 -6.93
CA THR A 192 -31.72 -1.26 -8.00
C THR A 192 -32.24 0.16 -7.75
N ASP A 193 -32.36 0.55 -6.48
CA ASP A 193 -32.79 1.88 -6.01
C ASP A 193 -31.71 2.51 -5.13
N GLY A 194 -30.45 2.46 -5.56
CA GLY A 194 -29.31 2.95 -4.78
C GLY A 194 -29.50 4.40 -4.30
N ILE A 195 -29.57 4.61 -2.99
CA ILE A 195 -29.87 5.91 -2.37
C ILE A 195 -28.74 6.92 -2.64
N MET A 196 -27.52 6.43 -2.95
CA MET A 196 -26.36 7.28 -3.16
C MET A 196 -26.55 8.32 -4.28
N ASP A 197 -27.28 8.00 -5.35
CA ASP A 197 -27.56 8.96 -6.44
C ASP A 197 -28.44 10.13 -5.95
N LEU A 198 -29.39 9.86 -5.04
CA LEU A 198 -30.23 10.87 -4.41
C LEU A 198 -29.42 11.71 -3.41
N THR A 199 -28.60 11.06 -2.59
CA THR A 199 -27.73 11.72 -1.60
C THR A 199 -26.72 12.64 -2.29
N GLN A 200 -26.13 12.21 -3.41
CA GLN A 200 -25.23 13.03 -4.23
C GLN A 200 -25.96 14.22 -4.85
N MET A 201 -27.15 14.00 -5.43
CA MET A 201 -27.95 15.07 -6.01
C MET A 201 -28.31 16.14 -4.96
N ILE A 202 -28.68 15.73 -3.75
CA ILE A 202 -29.01 16.65 -2.66
C ILE A 202 -27.75 17.39 -2.17
N ALA A 203 -26.61 16.71 -2.00
CA ALA A 203 -25.36 17.33 -1.59
C ALA A 203 -24.87 18.38 -2.61
N ASP A 204 -24.93 18.06 -3.90
CA ASP A 204 -24.57 18.97 -4.99
C ASP A 204 -25.51 20.19 -5.04
N LEU A 205 -26.81 19.99 -4.79
CA LEU A 205 -27.79 21.07 -4.67
C LEU A 205 -27.49 21.97 -3.47
N GLU A 206 -27.10 21.40 -2.32
CA GLU A 206 -26.72 22.15 -1.12
C GLU A 206 -25.43 22.96 -1.32
N LEU A 207 -24.42 22.40 -2.00
CA LEU A 207 -23.17 23.07 -2.35
C LEU A 207 -23.42 24.24 -3.31
N LYS A 208 -24.16 24.02 -4.40
CA LYS A 208 -24.54 25.09 -5.35
C LYS A 208 -25.35 26.20 -4.68
N ARG A 209 -26.18 25.88 -3.69
CA ARG A 209 -26.92 26.89 -2.91
C ARG A 209 -25.98 27.74 -2.06
N LYS A 210 -24.92 27.18 -1.49
CA LYS A 210 -23.94 27.90 -0.67
C LYS A 210 -22.99 28.79 -1.49
N GLU A 211 -22.71 28.44 -2.74
CA GLU A 211 -21.87 29.23 -3.65
C GLU A 211 -22.60 30.45 -4.27
N ASN A 212 -23.94 30.47 -4.22
CA ASN A 212 -24.79 31.54 -4.77
C ASN A 212 -25.24 32.57 -3.72
N ILE A 213 -24.57 32.65 -2.57
CA ILE A 213 -24.80 33.63 -1.49
C ILE A 213 -23.47 34.36 -1.22
#